data_AF-A0A543DAE0-F1
#
_entry.id   AF-A0A543DAE0-F1
#
_cell.length_a   1.000
_cell.length_b   1.000
_cell.length_c   1.000
_cell.angle_alpha   90.00
_cell.angle_beta   90.00
_cell.angle_gamma   90.00
#
_symmetry.space_group_name_H-M   'P 1'
#
loop_
_entity.id
_entity.type
_entity.pdbx_description
1 polymer ?
#
loop_
_entity_poly.entity_id
_entity_poly.type
_entity_poly.pdbx_seq_one_letter_code
_entity_poly.pdbx_strand_id
1 'polypeptide(L)'
;MWVHLDRFYGRPDSPGAIDDPVPGGLLVADARVPGLLKRWARAVDGRWFGRVNFTVCDAYGAVVAEHLAVLVPAAALSPREREVRR
;
A
#
# COMPACT_ATOMS: atom_id res chain seq x y z
N MET A 1 6.69 -3.67 6.87
CA MET A 1 7.04 -2.70 5.81
C MET A 1 5.85 -1.78 5.56
N TRP A 2 6.06 -0.54 5.12
CA TRP A 2 5.00 0.32 4.60
C TRP A 2 4.86 0.11 3.10
N VAL A 3 3.62 0.00 2.63
CA VAL A 3 3.24 0.02 1.21
C VAL A 3 2.64 1.39 0.91
N HIS A 4 3.22 2.13 -0.02
CA HIS A 4 2.76 3.45 -0.44
C HIS A 4 1.76 3.26 -1.59
N LEU A 5 0.46 3.41 -1.29
CA LEU A 5 -0.59 3.11 -2.26
C LEU A 5 -0.58 4.07 -3.45
N ASP A 6 -0.27 5.35 -3.23
CA ASP A 6 -0.07 6.38 -4.25
C ASP A 6 1.01 6.01 -5.26
N ARG A 7 2.10 5.39 -4.79
CA ARG A 7 3.21 4.95 -5.66
C ARG A 7 2.91 3.63 -6.34
N PHE A 8 2.07 2.80 -5.73
CA PHE A 8 1.74 1.47 -6.26
C PHE A 8 0.62 1.51 -7.30
N TYR A 9 -0.44 2.27 -7.03
CA TYR A 9 -1.59 2.44 -7.93
C TYR A 9 -1.50 3.68 -8.82
N GLY A 10 -0.57 4.61 -8.52
CA GLY A 10 -0.53 5.92 -9.14
C GLY A 10 -1.31 6.95 -8.31
N ARG A 11 -1.00 8.23 -8.53
CA ARG A 11 -1.74 9.32 -7.87
C ARG A 11 -3.12 9.40 -8.51
N PRO A 12 -4.21 9.52 -7.72
CA PRO A 12 -5.52 9.76 -8.31
C PRO A 12 -5.49 11.08 -9.10
N ASP A 13 -6.01 11.08 -10.33
CA ASP A 13 -6.00 12.24 -11.22
C ASP A 13 -6.85 13.40 -10.68
N SER A 14 -7.79 13.13 -9.77
CA SER A 14 -8.46 14.08 -8.88
C SER A 14 -9.35 13.30 -7.91
N PRO A 15 -9.13 13.35 -6.59
CA PRO A 15 -10.23 13.11 -5.68
C PRO A 15 -11.09 14.37 -5.77
N GLY A 16 -12.21 14.33 -6.50
CA GLY A 16 -13.24 15.35 -6.28
C GLY A 16 -13.52 15.45 -4.77
N ALA A 17 -13.85 16.63 -4.26
CA ALA A 17 -14.25 16.77 -2.86
C ALA A 17 -15.49 15.91 -2.62
N ILE A 18 -15.28 14.68 -2.15
CA ILE A 18 -16.37 13.83 -1.65
C ILE A 18 -16.44 14.18 -0.17
N ASP A 19 -17.34 15.10 0.16
CA ASP A 19 -17.53 15.62 1.52
C ASP A 19 -17.92 14.51 2.53
N ASP A 20 -18.36 13.35 2.05
CA ASP A 20 -18.61 12.16 2.87
C ASP A 20 -18.43 10.87 2.02
N PRO A 21 -17.34 10.09 2.21
CA PRO A 21 -17.16 8.87 1.44
C PRO A 21 -18.21 7.84 1.85
N VAL A 22 -19.01 7.37 0.87
CA VAL A 22 -19.91 6.22 1.06
C VAL A 22 -19.11 5.07 1.70
N PRO A 23 -19.64 4.39 2.75
CA PRO A 23 -18.98 3.21 3.32
C PRO A 23 -18.61 2.20 2.22
N GLY A 24 -17.33 1.82 2.14
CA GLY A 24 -16.79 0.97 1.07
C GLY A 24 -16.54 1.64 -0.29
N GLY A 25 -16.83 2.93 -0.46
CA GLY A 25 -16.77 3.65 -1.74
C GLY A 25 -15.45 4.35 -2.05
N LEU A 26 -14.65 4.70 -1.04
CA LEU A 26 -13.39 5.42 -1.25
C LEU A 26 -12.21 4.69 -0.61
N LEU A 27 -11.35 4.15 -1.46
CA LEU A 27 -9.99 3.80 -1.06
C LEU A 27 -9.27 5.13 -0.77
N VAL A 28 -8.84 5.35 0.47
CA VAL A 28 -7.91 6.45 0.76
C VAL A 28 -6.56 6.06 0.17
N ALA A 29 -6.41 6.26 -1.14
CA ALA A 29 -5.25 5.87 -1.93
C ALA A 29 -4.00 6.70 -1.60
N ASP A 30 -4.14 7.76 -0.81
CA ASP A 30 -3.03 8.57 -0.30
C ASP A 30 -2.38 7.96 0.96
N ALA A 31 -2.86 6.81 1.43
CA ALA A 31 -2.40 6.18 2.66
C ALA A 31 -1.21 5.24 2.45
N ARG A 32 -0.28 5.27 3.41
CA ARG A 32 0.69 4.19 3.62
C ARG A 32 0.00 3.09 4.42
N VAL A 33 -0.07 1.88 3.87
CA VAL A 33 -0.68 0.74 4.57
C VAL A 33 0.37 -0.24 5.09
N PRO A 34 0.09 -0.90 6.23
CA PRO A 34 1.00 -1.88 6.77
C PRO A 34 1.04 -3.15 5.89
N GLY A 35 2.19 -3.43 5.24
CA GLY A 35 2.45 -4.69 4.54
C GLY A 35 3.44 -5.63 5.23
N LEU A 36 3.24 -6.94 5.05
CA LEU A 36 4.15 -8.02 5.43
C LEU A 36 4.96 -8.48 4.21
N LEU A 37 6.25 -8.13 4.18
CA LEU A 37 7.17 -8.58 3.14
C LEU A 37 7.50 -10.07 3.34
N LYS A 38 7.25 -10.89 2.33
CA LYS A 38 7.57 -12.32 2.33
C LYS A 38 8.93 -12.62 1.72
N ARG A 39 9.27 -11.97 0.60
CA ARG A 39 10.57 -12.11 -0.07
C ARG A 39 10.80 -10.97 -1.06
N TRP A 40 12.04 -10.75 -1.42
CA TRP A 40 12.41 -9.94 -2.58
C TRP A 40 12.45 -10.78 -3.86
N ALA A 41 12.12 -10.15 -4.97
CA ALA A 41 12.23 -10.70 -6.32
C ALA A 41 12.86 -9.64 -7.23
N ARG A 42 13.70 -10.07 -8.16
CA ARG A 42 14.36 -9.20 -9.14
C ARG A 42 13.78 -9.47 -10.53
N ALA A 43 13.34 -8.42 -11.21
CA ALA A 43 12.89 -8.51 -12.60
C ALA A 43 14.09 -8.58 -13.56
N VAL A 44 13.83 -8.99 -14.80
CA VAL A 44 14.84 -9.12 -15.87
C VAL A 44 15.48 -7.79 -16.25
N ASP A 45 14.77 -6.68 -16.05
CA ASP A 45 15.25 -5.31 -16.28
C ASP A 45 16.03 -4.74 -15.08
N GLY A 46 16.29 -5.56 -14.05
CA GLY A 46 17.05 -5.19 -12.87
C GLY A 46 16.24 -4.51 -11.76
N ARG A 47 14.95 -4.18 -11.97
CA ARG A 47 14.09 -3.62 -10.93
C ARG A 47 13.82 -4.63 -9.82
N TRP A 48 13.73 -4.14 -8.59
CA TRP A 48 13.41 -4.95 -7.40
C TRP A 48 11.94 -4.82 -7.01
N PHE A 49 11.36 -5.94 -6.60
CA PHE A 49 9.99 -6.06 -6.14
C PHE A 49 9.94 -6.82 -4.82
N GLY A 50 9.13 -6.34 -3.89
CA GLY A 50 8.77 -7.09 -2.69
C GLY A 50 7.52 -7.91 -2.98
N ARG A 51 7.52 -9.19 -2.62
CA ARG A 51 6.30 -10.00 -2.55
C ARG A 51 5.64 -9.74 -1.20
N VAL A 52 4.52 -9.03 -1.17
CA VAL A 52 3.94 -8.45 0.05
C VAL A 52 2.48 -8.90 0.22
N ASN A 53 2.10 -9.18 1.46
CA ASN A 53 0.69 -9.26 1.86
C ASN A 53 0.30 -7.95 2.54
N PHE A 54 -0.83 -7.36 2.14
CA PHE A 54 -1.35 -6.15 2.78
C PHE A 54 -2.86 -6.03 2.58
N THR A 55 -3.49 -5.20 3.40
CA THR A 55 -4.93 -4.95 3.37
C THR A 55 -5.15 -3.46 3.16
N VAL A 56 -6.17 -3.12 2.38
CA VAL A 56 -6.65 -1.75 2.21
C VAL A 56 -7.98 -1.64 2.92
N CYS A 57 -8.08 -0.66 3.80
CA CYS A 57 -9.29 -0.34 4.54
C CYS A 57 -9.88 0.99 4.06
N ASP A 58 -11.18 1.18 4.26
CA ASP A 58 -11.81 2.48 4.13
C ASP A 58 -11.50 3.39 5.33
N ALA A 59 -12.05 4.61 5.32
CA ALA A 59 -11.87 5.59 6.40
C ALA A 59 -12.42 5.13 7.76
N TYR A 60 -13.32 4.15 7.79
CA TYR A 60 -13.91 3.58 9.01
C TYR A 60 -13.16 2.33 9.49
N GLY A 61 -12.11 1.90 8.78
CA GLY A 61 -11.32 0.73 9.10
C GLY A 61 -11.87 -0.59 8.58
N ALA A 62 -12.99 -0.57 7.84
CA ALA A 62 -13.52 -1.77 7.20
C ALA A 62 -12.60 -2.21 6.06
N VAL A 63 -12.35 -3.52 5.96
CA VAL A 63 -11.50 -4.08 4.91
C VAL A 63 -12.24 -4.02 3.56
N VAL A 64 -11.66 -3.29 2.61
CA VAL A 64 -12.19 -3.17 1.25
C VAL A 64 -11.49 -4.14 0.30
N ALA A 65 -10.20 -4.39 0.51
CA ALA A 65 -9.43 -5.31 -0.33
C ALA A 65 -8.30 -5.99 0.43
N GLU A 66 -8.15 -7.31 0.24
CA GLU A 66 -7.02 -8.09 0.70
C GLU A 66 -6.09 -8.45 -0.47
N HIS A 67 -4.81 -8.18 -0.30
CA HIS A 67 -3.78 -8.45 -1.31
C HIS A 67 -2.82 -9.49 -0.77
N LEU A 68 -2.79 -10.66 -1.41
CA LEU A 68 -1.93 -11.77 -1.02
C LEU A 68 -0.79 -11.96 -2.01
N ALA A 69 0.43 -11.92 -1.49
CA ALA A 69 1.67 -12.22 -2.20
C ALA A 69 1.87 -11.40 -3.49
N VAL A 70 1.41 -10.14 -3.47
CA VAL A 70 1.47 -9.19 -4.59
C VAL A 70 2.89 -8.68 -4.79
N LEU A 71 3.30 -8.51 -6.05
CA LEU A 71 4.58 -7.89 -6.39
C LEU A 71 4.45 -6.37 -6.33
N VAL A 72 5.05 -5.77 -5.31
CA VAL A 72 5.09 -4.33 -5.10
C VAL A 72 6.48 -3.81 -5.48
N PRO A 73 6.62 -2.80 -6.36
CA PRO A 73 7.92 -2.20 -6.68
C PRO A 73 8.63 -1.71 -5.42
N ALA A 74 9.95 -1.89 -5.34
CA ALA A 74 10.74 -1.45 -4.20
C ALA A 74 10.58 0.07 -3.91
N ALA A 75 10.36 0.89 -4.94
CA ALA A 75 10.10 2.33 -4.80
C ALA A 75 8.78 2.68 -4.07
N ALA A 76 7.83 1.74 -4.05
CA ALA A 76 6.56 1.86 -3.32
C ALA A 76 6.63 1.20 -1.92
N LEU A 77 7.82 0.79 -1.48
CA LEU A 77 8.05 0.15 -0.19
C LEU A 77 9.00 0.98 0.67
N SER A 78 8.73 1.08 1.97
CA SER A 78 9.70 1.60 2.92
C SER A 78 9.71 0.78 4.21
N PRO A 79 10.86 0.69 4.93
CA PRO A 79 10.88 0.11 6.26
C PRO A 79 9.80 0.75 7.13
N ARG A 80 9.19 -0.04 8.03
CA ARG A 80 8.57 0.57 9.20
C ARG A 80 9.72 0.84 10.13
N GLU A 81 9.86 2.06 10.62
CA GLU A 81 10.82 2.33 11.69
C GLU A 81 10.62 1.26 12.75
N ARG A 82 11.67 0.50 13.05
CA ARG A 82 11.71 -0.21 14.32
C ARG A 82 11.71 0.91 15.34
N GLU A 83 10.77 0.89 16.29
CA GLU A 83 11.05 1.48 17.59
C GLU A 83 12.44 0.98 17.99
N VAL A 84 13.41 1.88 17.98
CA VAL A 84 14.72 1.63 18.57
C VAL A 84 14.42 1.51 20.05
N ARG A 85 14.22 0.28 20.53
CA ARG A 85 14.22 0.00 21.97
C ARG A 85 15.61 0.39 22.46
N ARG A 86 15.68 1.57 23.09
CA ARG A 86 16.84 2.10 23.79
C ARG A 86 17.01 1.38 25.12
#